data_AF-A0A954XJ32-F1
#
_entry.id   AF-A0A954XJ32-F1
#
_cell.length_a   1.000
_cell.length_b   1.000
_cell.length_c   1.000
_cell.angle_alpha   90.00
_cell.angle_beta   90.00
_cell.angle_gamma   90.00
#
_symmetry.space_group_name_H-M   'P 1'
#
loop_
_entity.id
_entity.type
_entity.pdbx_description
1 polymer ?
#
loop_
_entity_poly.entity_id
_entity_poly.type
_entity_poly.pdbx_seq_one_letter_code
_entity_poly.pdbx_strand_id
1 'polypeptide(L)'
;GLTPAQHQAANEALAAMYDKYLDWESEHRTMTVDGDYQVTTIEPMPEDKRRELEHELWTKLDAAIPSSQSQKLARLNVPVFSLGPQSGRLRLLVQPGLLGWGEYGAKVSIRRMGSWYEWNVQVGGRLDFDESGPHLPHYYQRFWREPTTHDTSNTPGSVPTDSP
;
A
#
# COMPACT_ATOMS: atom_id res chain seq x y z
N GLY A 1 20.76 -24.08 -6.61
CA GLY A 1 20.45 -22.74 -6.06
C GLY A 1 20.75 -21.70 -7.12
N LEU A 2 20.23 -20.48 -6.97
CA LEU A 2 20.56 -19.37 -7.87
C LEU A 2 22.00 -18.91 -7.63
N THR A 3 22.65 -18.39 -8.67
CA THR A 3 23.96 -17.73 -8.52
C THR A 3 23.79 -16.33 -7.91
N PRO A 4 24.86 -15.71 -7.36
CA PRO A 4 24.78 -14.33 -6.87
C PRO A 4 24.29 -13.34 -7.93
N ALA A 5 24.73 -13.50 -9.19
CA ALA A 5 24.29 -12.64 -10.30
C ALA A 5 22.79 -12.82 -10.59
N GLN A 6 22.26 -14.04 -10.52
CA GLN A 6 20.83 -14.30 -10.70
C GLN A 6 20.00 -13.74 -9.55
N HIS A 7 20.49 -13.83 -8.31
CA HIS A 7 19.87 -13.20 -7.16
C HIS A 7 19.80 -11.67 -7.32
N GLN A 8 20.91 -11.05 -7.74
CA GLN A 8 20.96 -9.63 -8.00
C GLN A 8 19.96 -9.21 -9.09
N ALA A 9 19.98 -9.89 -10.25
CA ALA A 9 19.07 -9.60 -11.35
C ALA A 9 17.59 -9.77 -10.96
N ALA A 10 17.26 -10.79 -10.17
CA ALA A 10 15.91 -10.99 -9.65
C ALA A 10 15.49 -9.86 -8.70
N ASN A 11 16.38 -9.43 -7.80
CA ASN A 11 16.12 -8.32 -6.89
C ASN A 11 15.93 -7.00 -7.64
N GLU A 12 16.73 -6.73 -8.67
CA GLU A 12 16.60 -5.56 -9.54
C GLU A 12 15.25 -5.57 -10.27
N ALA A 13 14.81 -6.73 -10.78
CA ALA A 13 13.50 -6.87 -11.41
C ALA A 13 12.34 -6.62 -10.44
N LEU A 14 12.43 -7.13 -9.20
CA LEU A 14 11.45 -6.91 -8.15
C LEU A 14 11.38 -5.44 -7.73
N ALA A 15 12.54 -4.80 -7.49
CA ALA A 15 12.62 -3.40 -7.12
C ALA A 15 12.04 -2.50 -8.22
N ALA A 16 12.44 -2.70 -9.47
CA ALA A 16 11.92 -1.94 -10.60
C ALA A 16 10.40 -2.11 -10.79
N MET A 17 9.85 -3.28 -10.47
CA MET A 17 8.40 -3.48 -10.50
C MET A 17 7.69 -2.78 -9.35
N TYR A 18 8.29 -2.78 -8.17
CA TYR A 18 7.76 -2.06 -7.02
C TYR A 18 7.72 -0.54 -7.28
N ASP A 19 8.77 0.02 -7.88
CA ASP A 19 8.82 1.43 -8.25
C ASP A 19 7.69 1.79 -9.24
N LYS A 20 7.48 0.96 -10.28
CA LYS A 20 6.36 1.12 -11.21
C LYS A 20 4.99 1.08 -10.53
N TYR A 21 4.83 0.20 -9.54
CA TYR A 21 3.62 0.17 -8.73
C TYR A 21 3.46 1.46 -7.93
N LEU A 22 4.53 1.98 -7.31
CA LEU A 22 4.47 3.21 -6.52
C LEU A 22 4.14 4.43 -7.38
N ASP A 23 4.65 4.49 -8.61
CA ASP A 23 4.29 5.53 -9.58
C ASP A 23 2.79 5.48 -9.86
N TRP A 24 2.27 4.30 -10.21
CA TRP A 24 0.83 4.10 -10.44
C TRP A 24 -0.01 4.43 -9.21
N GLU A 25 0.38 3.96 -8.02
CA GLU A 25 -0.31 4.24 -6.75
C GLU A 25 -0.37 5.74 -6.50
N SER A 26 0.69 6.48 -6.82
CA SER A 26 0.74 7.93 -6.58
C SER A 26 -0.25 8.71 -7.45
N GLU A 27 -0.51 8.23 -8.66
CA GLU A 27 -1.49 8.79 -9.61
C GLU A 27 -2.93 8.43 -9.25
N HIS A 28 -3.14 7.28 -8.59
CA HIS A 28 -4.44 6.69 -8.29
C HIS A 28 -4.74 6.67 -6.78
N ARG A 29 -4.08 7.54 -6.01
CA ARG A 29 -4.40 7.75 -4.60
C ARG A 29 -4.85 9.17 -4.34
N THR A 30 -5.76 9.28 -3.40
CA THR A 30 -6.18 10.55 -2.82
C THR A 30 -5.80 10.58 -1.35
N MET A 31 -5.41 11.75 -0.86
CA MET A 31 -5.08 11.97 0.54
C MET A 31 -5.97 13.09 1.08
N THR A 32 -6.69 12.81 2.16
CA THR A 32 -7.58 13.74 2.83
C THR A 32 -7.30 13.74 4.33
N VAL A 33 -7.86 14.72 5.04
CA VAL A 33 -7.87 14.76 6.50
C VAL A 33 -9.32 14.60 6.96
N ASP A 34 -9.54 13.68 7.90
CA ASP A 34 -10.84 13.41 8.53
C ASP A 34 -10.65 13.44 10.06
N GLY A 35 -10.98 14.58 10.67
CA GLY A 35 -10.61 14.87 12.05
C GLY A 35 -9.09 14.85 12.24
N ASP A 36 -8.61 14.02 13.16
CA ASP A 36 -7.17 13.84 13.42
C ASP A 36 -6.52 12.75 12.54
N TYR A 37 -7.29 12.12 11.66
CA TYR A 37 -6.79 11.09 10.76
C TYR A 37 -6.35 11.68 9.43
N GLN A 38 -5.14 11.33 9.03
CA GLN A 38 -4.74 11.38 7.63
C GLN A 38 -5.24 10.12 6.94
N VAL A 39 -6.11 10.30 5.95
CA VAL A 39 -6.77 9.22 5.23
C VAL A 39 -6.22 9.17 3.82
N THR A 40 -5.66 8.03 3.43
CA THR A 40 -5.26 7.75 2.05
C THR A 40 -6.20 6.71 1.45
N THR A 41 -6.86 7.05 0.36
CA THR A 41 -7.64 6.11 -0.45
C THR A 41 -6.89 5.80 -1.73
N ILE A 42 -6.65 4.53 -1.98
CA ILE A 42 -5.98 3.99 -3.16
C ILE A 42 -7.03 3.25 -3.97
N GLU A 43 -7.20 3.67 -5.22
CA GLU A 43 -8.16 3.05 -6.12
C GLU A 43 -7.78 1.60 -6.46
N PRO A 44 -8.75 0.73 -6.78
CA PRO A 44 -8.46 -0.58 -7.35
C PRO A 44 -7.71 -0.46 -8.68
N MET A 45 -6.69 -1.29 -8.87
CA MET A 45 -5.96 -1.35 -10.14
C MET A 45 -6.82 -1.98 -11.23
N PRO A 46 -7.01 -1.30 -12.38
CA PRO A 46 -7.67 -1.88 -13.53
C PRO A 46 -7.04 -3.22 -13.94
N GLU A 47 -7.87 -4.17 -14.37
CA GLU A 47 -7.42 -5.53 -14.65
C GLU A 47 -6.37 -5.60 -15.77
N ASP A 48 -6.53 -4.78 -16.82
CA ASP A 48 -5.58 -4.66 -17.91
C ASP A 48 -4.22 -4.17 -17.42
N LYS A 49 -4.19 -3.10 -16.60
CA LYS A 49 -2.95 -2.59 -16.02
C LYS A 49 -2.28 -3.62 -15.11
N ARG A 50 -3.07 -4.33 -14.31
CA ARG A 50 -2.58 -5.40 -13.44
C ARG A 50 -1.92 -6.52 -14.25
N ARG A 51 -2.59 -6.99 -15.31
CA ARG A 51 -2.05 -8.04 -16.20
C ARG A 51 -0.78 -7.58 -16.92
N GLU A 52 -0.72 -6.31 -17.33
CA GLU A 52 0.48 -5.71 -17.93
C GLU A 52 1.68 -5.77 -16.99
N LEU A 53 1.54 -5.25 -15.76
CA LEU A 53 2.62 -5.24 -14.77
C LEU A 53 3.04 -6.66 -14.35
N GLU A 54 2.06 -7.55 -14.16
CA GLU A 54 2.33 -8.96 -13.85
C GLU A 54 3.09 -9.67 -14.98
N HIS A 55 2.68 -9.46 -16.24
CA HIS A 55 3.37 -10.02 -17.39
C HIS A 55 4.81 -9.52 -17.49
N GLU A 56 5.03 -8.22 -17.31
CA GLU A 56 6.37 -7.63 -17.33
C GLU A 56 7.26 -8.19 -16.21
N LEU A 57 6.72 -8.28 -14.98
CA LEU A 57 7.42 -8.83 -13.83
C LEU A 57 7.92 -10.24 -14.13
N TRP A 58 7.02 -11.10 -14.59
CA TRP A 58 7.34 -12.49 -14.85
C TRP A 58 8.30 -12.64 -16.02
N THR A 59 8.17 -11.82 -17.07
CA THR A 59 9.12 -11.82 -18.18
C THR A 59 10.55 -11.51 -17.71
N LYS A 60 10.71 -10.50 -16.84
CA LYS A 60 12.02 -10.14 -16.28
C LYS A 60 12.56 -11.19 -15.32
N LEU A 61 11.73 -11.75 -14.44
CA LEU A 61 12.13 -12.79 -13.51
C LEU A 61 12.50 -14.09 -14.23
N ASP A 62 11.74 -14.50 -15.25
CA ASP A 62 12.01 -15.71 -16.01
C ASP A 62 13.32 -15.59 -16.82
N ALA A 63 13.66 -14.37 -17.27
CA ALA A 63 14.97 -14.08 -17.88
C ALA A 63 16.13 -14.11 -16.87
N ALA A 64 15.92 -13.60 -15.65
CA ALA A 64 16.92 -13.64 -14.58
C ALA A 64 17.13 -15.05 -14.01
N ILE A 65 16.09 -15.89 -14.05
CA ILE A 65 16.05 -17.24 -13.47
C ILE A 65 15.71 -18.23 -14.59
N PRO A 66 16.68 -18.74 -15.36
CA PRO A 66 16.40 -19.57 -16.54
C PRO A 66 15.93 -20.99 -16.21
N SER A 67 16.09 -21.45 -14.96
CA SER A 67 15.65 -22.80 -14.56
C SER A 67 14.15 -22.83 -14.33
N SER A 68 13.43 -23.66 -15.10
CA SER A 68 11.97 -23.83 -14.99
C SER A 68 11.49 -24.25 -13.59
N GLN A 69 12.29 -25.03 -12.85
CA GLN A 69 11.97 -25.39 -11.47
C GLN A 69 12.09 -24.17 -10.54
N SER A 70 13.13 -23.36 -10.72
CA SER A 70 13.33 -22.14 -9.93
C SER A 70 12.29 -21.06 -10.26
N GLN A 71 11.85 -20.95 -11.52
CA GLN A 71 10.74 -20.08 -11.92
C GLN A 71 9.42 -20.47 -11.23
N LYS A 72 9.08 -21.76 -11.22
CA LYS A 72 7.90 -22.26 -10.49
C LYS A 72 7.96 -21.93 -9.01
N LEU A 73 9.13 -22.12 -8.38
CA LEU A 73 9.32 -21.77 -6.97
C LEU A 73 9.22 -20.26 -6.74
N ALA A 74 9.76 -19.43 -7.63
CA ALA A 74 9.64 -17.98 -7.51
C ALA A 74 8.16 -17.54 -7.55
N ARG A 75 7.38 -18.10 -8.49
CA ARG A 75 5.93 -17.81 -8.62
C ARG A 75 5.11 -18.20 -7.39
N LEU A 76 5.55 -19.21 -6.65
CA LEU A 76 4.89 -19.62 -5.40
C LEU A 76 5.27 -18.75 -4.19
N ASN A 77 6.45 -18.12 -4.22
CA ASN A 77 7.00 -17.43 -3.05
C ASN A 77 7.00 -15.91 -3.16
N VAL A 78 6.82 -15.33 -4.35
CA VAL A 78 6.68 -13.89 -4.53
C VAL A 78 5.21 -13.51 -4.34
N PRO A 79 4.84 -12.83 -3.24
CA PRO A 79 3.48 -12.36 -3.04
C PRO A 79 3.23 -11.15 -3.96
N VAL A 80 2.79 -11.42 -5.20
CA VAL A 80 2.51 -10.35 -6.18
C VAL A 80 1.38 -9.45 -5.68
N PHE A 81 0.36 -10.04 -5.06
CA PHE A 81 -0.78 -9.33 -4.49
C PHE A 81 -0.91 -9.64 -3.00
N SER A 82 -1.61 -8.77 -2.27
CA SER A 82 -2.03 -9.09 -0.91
C SER A 82 -2.82 -10.40 -0.92
N LEU A 83 -2.52 -11.27 0.04
CA LEU A 83 -3.27 -12.50 0.22
C LEU A 83 -4.65 -12.07 0.72
N GLY A 84 -5.68 -12.25 -0.11
CA GLY A 84 -7.05 -12.00 0.30
C GLY A 84 -7.47 -12.83 1.52
N PRO A 85 -8.70 -12.65 2.05
CA PRO A 85 -9.17 -13.15 3.35
C PRO A 85 -8.96 -14.65 3.64
N GLN A 86 -8.66 -15.44 2.60
CA GLN A 86 -8.54 -16.89 2.64
C GLN A 86 -7.27 -17.41 3.33
N SER A 87 -6.28 -16.57 3.63
CA SER A 87 -4.99 -17.05 4.17
C SER A 87 -5.00 -17.45 5.65
N GLY A 88 -6.11 -17.23 6.38
CA GLY A 88 -6.23 -17.55 7.81
C GLY A 88 -5.27 -16.80 8.74
N ARG A 89 -4.40 -15.95 8.18
CA ARG A 89 -3.41 -15.13 8.90
C ARG A 89 -3.79 -13.66 8.74
N LEU A 90 -4.65 -13.17 9.63
CA LEU A 90 -5.26 -11.82 9.54
C LEU A 90 -4.23 -10.69 9.30
N ARG A 91 -3.05 -10.76 9.91
CA ARG A 91 -1.98 -9.76 9.73
C ARG A 91 -1.34 -9.72 8.34
N LEU A 92 -1.38 -10.83 7.58
CA LEU A 92 -0.87 -10.88 6.22
C LEU A 92 -1.89 -10.39 5.19
N LEU A 93 -3.15 -10.18 5.59
CA LEU A 93 -4.23 -9.74 4.70
C LEU A 93 -4.17 -8.24 4.37
N VAL A 94 -3.60 -7.47 5.28
CA VAL A 94 -3.59 -6.00 5.21
C VAL A 94 -2.29 -5.44 4.68
N GLN A 95 -1.22 -6.27 4.66
CA GLN A 95 0.06 -5.87 4.09
C GLN A 95 -0.04 -5.85 2.56
N PRO A 96 0.44 -4.79 1.89
CA PRO A 96 0.51 -4.77 0.45
C PRO A 96 1.45 -5.87 -0.07
N GLY A 97 1.07 -6.51 -1.18
CA GLY A 97 1.99 -7.34 -1.96
C GLY A 97 2.96 -6.49 -2.78
N LEU A 98 3.69 -7.12 -3.70
CA LEU A 98 4.61 -6.41 -4.61
C LEU A 98 3.89 -5.36 -5.46
N LEU A 99 2.67 -5.67 -5.93
CA LEU A 99 1.78 -4.76 -6.64
C LEU A 99 0.71 -4.17 -5.71
N GLY A 100 1.05 -4.02 -4.42
CA GLY A 100 0.21 -3.33 -3.45
C GLY A 100 -1.05 -4.08 -3.03
N TRP A 101 -2.13 -3.31 -2.89
CA TRP A 101 -3.49 -3.81 -2.72
C TRP A 101 -4.21 -4.11 -4.04
N GLY A 102 -3.54 -3.87 -5.17
CA GLY A 102 -3.88 -4.35 -6.51
C GLY A 102 -5.37 -4.28 -6.83
N GLU A 103 -5.97 -5.45 -7.03
CA GLU A 103 -7.36 -5.66 -7.46
C GLU A 103 -8.42 -4.98 -6.57
N TYR A 104 -8.14 -4.78 -5.28
CA TYR A 104 -9.15 -4.34 -4.33
C TYR A 104 -9.02 -2.87 -3.93
N GLY A 105 -7.87 -2.25 -4.17
CA GLY A 105 -7.54 -0.96 -3.58
C GLY A 105 -7.52 -1.02 -2.05
N ALA A 106 -7.30 0.13 -1.41
CA ALA A 106 -7.31 0.22 0.05
C ALA A 106 -7.67 1.62 0.54
N LYS A 107 -8.13 1.69 1.79
CA LYS A 107 -8.21 2.92 2.58
C LYS A 107 -7.31 2.75 3.80
N VAL A 108 -6.32 3.61 3.93
CA VAL A 108 -5.37 3.63 5.06
C VAL A 108 -5.64 4.91 5.84
N SER A 109 -6.05 4.79 7.09
CA SER A 109 -6.30 5.92 7.98
C SER A 109 -5.26 5.89 9.10
N ILE A 110 -4.54 6.99 9.32
CA ILE A 110 -3.45 7.05 10.31
C ILE A 110 -3.64 8.31 11.14
N ARG A 111 -3.47 8.20 12.46
CA ARG A 111 -3.35 9.36 13.35
C ARG A 111 -2.20 9.18 14.34
N ARG A 112 -1.69 10.29 14.84
CA ARG A 112 -0.68 10.33 15.91
C ARG A 112 -1.34 10.70 17.24
N MET A 113 -1.13 9.88 18.26
CA MET A 113 -1.61 10.09 19.63
C MET A 113 -0.40 10.27 20.57
N GLY A 114 0.09 11.50 20.68
CA GLY A 114 1.30 11.80 21.45
C GLY A 114 2.54 11.11 20.87
N SER A 115 3.07 10.10 21.57
CA SER A 115 4.26 9.34 21.14
C SER A 115 3.95 8.06 20.35
N TRP A 116 2.68 7.78 20.05
CA TRP A 116 2.24 6.53 19.41
C TRP A 116 1.38 6.84 18.18
N TYR A 117 1.22 5.85 17.32
CA TYR A 117 0.37 5.89 16.14
C TYR A 117 -0.79 4.92 16.31
N GLU A 118 -1.92 5.29 15.72
CA GLU A 118 -3.03 4.39 15.46
C GLU A 118 -3.25 4.39 13.95
N TRP A 119 -3.44 3.21 13.39
CA TRP A 119 -3.74 3.07 11.98
C TRP A 119 -4.81 2.01 11.75
N ASN A 120 -5.64 2.30 10.75
CA ASN A 120 -6.70 1.46 10.25
C ASN A 120 -6.45 1.18 8.77
N VAL A 121 -6.60 -0.07 8.34
CA VAL A 121 -6.51 -0.44 6.93
C VAL A 121 -7.74 -1.21 6.50
N GLN A 122 -8.46 -0.61 5.56
CA GLN A 122 -9.59 -1.22 4.90
C GLN A 122 -9.21 -1.70 3.48
N VAL A 123 -9.38 -2.98 3.17
CA VAL A 123 -9.10 -3.54 1.82
C VAL A 123 -10.40 -3.95 1.14
N GLY A 124 -10.62 -3.47 -0.09
CA GLY A 124 -11.81 -3.79 -0.88
C GLY A 124 -13.15 -3.44 -0.21
N GLY A 125 -13.14 -2.50 0.74
CA GLY A 125 -14.30 -2.11 1.53
C GLY A 125 -14.86 -3.18 2.48
N ARG A 126 -14.14 -4.29 2.70
CA ARG A 126 -14.65 -5.46 3.43
C ARG A 126 -13.79 -5.89 4.59
N LEU A 127 -12.48 -5.91 4.39
CA LEU A 127 -11.54 -6.24 5.46
C LEU A 127 -11.16 -4.97 6.16
N ASP A 128 -11.37 -4.92 7.46
CA ASP A 128 -11.06 -3.77 8.29
C ASP A 128 -10.12 -4.20 9.42
N PHE A 129 -9.11 -3.39 9.70
CA PHE A 129 -8.04 -3.77 10.61
C PHE A 129 -7.41 -2.58 11.30
N ASP A 130 -7.61 -2.54 12.61
CA ASP A 130 -7.07 -1.54 13.51
C ASP A 130 -5.83 -2.06 14.24
N GLU A 131 -4.76 -1.29 14.20
CA GLU A 131 -3.57 -1.51 15.01
C GLU A 131 -3.04 -0.19 15.57
N SER A 132 -2.23 -0.30 16.62
CA SER A 132 -1.54 0.84 17.21
C SER A 132 -0.15 0.43 17.69
N GLY A 133 0.75 1.41 17.79
CA GLY A 133 2.11 1.16 18.23
C GLY A 133 2.97 2.42 18.27
N PRO A 134 4.15 2.35 18.93
CA PRO A 134 5.06 3.50 19.06
C PRO A 134 5.68 3.91 17.72
N HIS A 135 5.68 3.00 16.73
CA HIS A 135 6.22 3.24 15.41
C HIS A 135 5.24 2.77 14.35
N LEU A 136 5.03 3.63 13.35
CA LEU A 136 4.27 3.27 12.17
C LEU A 136 5.09 2.29 11.30
N PRO A 137 4.54 1.12 10.92
CA PRO A 137 5.22 0.17 10.05
C PRO A 137 5.73 0.82 8.76
N HIS A 138 6.90 0.39 8.26
CA HIS A 138 7.58 1.01 7.12
C HIS A 138 6.67 1.21 5.89
N TYR A 139 5.83 0.23 5.58
CA TYR A 139 4.90 0.29 4.45
C TYR A 139 3.79 1.34 4.61
N TYR A 140 3.50 1.84 5.81
CA TYR A 140 2.52 2.89 6.05
C TYR A 140 3.13 4.29 6.18
N GLN A 141 4.44 4.39 6.36
CA GLN A 141 5.11 5.68 6.55
C GLN A 141 4.88 6.66 5.38
N ARG A 142 4.76 6.14 4.14
CA ARG A 142 4.47 6.96 2.97
C ARG A 142 3.08 7.61 2.95
N PHE A 143 2.16 7.11 3.78
CA PHE A 143 0.78 7.61 3.89
C PHE A 143 0.59 8.58 5.05
N TRP A 144 1.63 8.86 5.82
CA TRP A 144 1.60 9.79 6.94
C TRP A 144 2.47 11.01 6.65
N ARG A 145 1.97 12.19 7.01
CA ARG A 145 2.75 13.43 7.08
C ARG A 145 2.43 14.10 8.42
N GLU A 146 3.45 14.60 9.10
CA GLU A 146 3.23 15.38 10.32
C GLU A 146 2.36 16.59 9.95
N PRO A 147 1.19 16.80 10.58
CA PRO A 147 0.39 17.99 10.33
C PRO A 147 1.23 19.23 10.65
N THR A 148 1.53 20.04 9.63
CA THR A 148 2.14 21.35 9.87
C THR A 148 1.10 22.19 10.59
N THR A 149 1.44 22.69 11.78
CA THR A 149 0.60 23.47 12.72
C THR A 149 -0.02 24.76 12.17
N HIS A 150 0.04 25.00 10.85
CA HIS A 150 -0.39 26.24 10.19
C HIS A 150 -1.73 26.15 9.45
N ASP A 151 -2.40 25.00 9.37
CA ASP A 151 -3.67 24.84 8.62
C ASP A 151 -4.94 24.84 9.51
N THR A 152 -4.95 25.63 10.59
CA THR A 152 -6.12 25.79 11.49
C THR A 152 -6.92 27.07 11.25
N SER A 153 -6.82 27.72 10.08
CA SER A 153 -7.68 28.87 9.76
C SER A 153 -8.78 28.50 8.76
N ASN A 154 -9.76 27.73 9.21
CA ASN A 154 -11.11 27.73 8.63
C ASN A 154 -12.11 27.33 9.72
N THR A 155 -12.30 28.21 10.69
CA THR A 155 -13.51 28.21 11.53
C THR A 155 -14.64 28.82 10.69
N PRO A 156 -15.77 28.12 10.47
CA PRO A 156 -16.95 28.74 9.88
C PRO A 156 -17.42 29.86 10.80
N GLY A 157 -17.50 31.09 10.27
CA GLY A 157 -17.90 32.27 11.01
C GLY A 157 -19.22 32.03 11.75
N SER A 158 -19.19 32.23 13.07
CA SER A 158 -20.40 32.34 13.87
C SER A 158 -21.24 33.48 13.33
N VAL A 159 -22.44 33.15 12.85
CA VAL A 159 -23.46 34.14 12.49
C VAL A 159 -23.86 34.86 13.79
N PRO A 160 -23.76 36.20 13.89
CA PRO A 160 -24.30 36.92 15.03
C PRO A 160 -25.82 36.84 14.98
N THR A 161 -26.42 36.20 15.97
CA THR A 161 -27.87 36.25 16.20
C THR A 161 -28.18 37.57 16.88
N ASP A 162 -28.53 38.59 16.10
CA ASP A 162 -29.23 39.76 16.63
C ASP A 162 -30.64 39.33 17.02
N SER A 163 -30.95 39.42 18.31
CA SER A 163 -32.32 39.35 18.83
C SER A 163 -32.83 40.77 19.10
N PRO A 164 -34.09 41.08 18.73
CA PRO A 164 -34.74 42.36 19.05
C PRO A 164 -35.10 42.51 20.53
#